data_AF-A0A2M7QCL5-F1
#
_entry.id   AF-A0A2M7QCL5-F1
#
_cell.length_a   1.000
_cell.length_b   1.000
_cell.length_c   1.000
_cell.angle_alpha   90.00
_cell.angle_beta   90.00
_cell.angle_gamma   90.00
#
_symmetry.space_group_name_H-M   'P 1'
#
loop_
_entity.id
_entity.type
_entity.pdbx_description
1 polymer ?
#
loop_
_entity_poly.entity_id
_entity_poly.type
_entity_poly.pdbx_seq_one_letter_code
_entity_poly.pdbx_strand_id
1 'polypeptide(L)'
;MKRNLFFRFVTFYSIVSLLLQSSLPFLYILPQAISAQDITPTSAAEVSTKEASTGIPEPTLVPTSEPISIPTVAPTAEPTLAPTGIPEPTLTPTITPTSVPSQWTFEKVELNKEYVAPQNGGVKLIFTKLPNPSGNIKIAEITLTAEQIKQTGSLSDKAYDITSDMENGDFSYNLSLPIPESSKGKEVSVKFSEELSTIGSAKEVENTLTSTDTTVSVGKLDHFTIFVVTLSPATECAGGAYASGVCYSTIQQAIDNLATVDGNTISVSAGTYVENVNVTKDLTLQGVTGTNLQGQITISHNGVTIDGFNITNPGGTMGIYVPHYDSIHITHNTFHDIGGADVSGAVQAINVHEGSSNVTIQSNTIYNITSAGYVDSSHKYSAKGIYLGDSSGSSPISTVTIDDNTIYNIISNSAIPNGRWGAYGILVNRQTTGLQITNNNIHDLEGLWAHAIGLEGDTPTAVLSTNTISSLVDHKTPSDA
;
A
#
# COMPACT_ATOMS: atom_id res chain seq x y z
N MET A 1 -1.26 -66.33 19.02
CA MET A 1 0.22 -66.21 19.10
C MET A 1 0.79 -65.23 18.05
N LYS A 2 0.17 -64.06 17.81
CA LYS A 2 0.66 -63.03 16.86
C LYS A 2 0.59 -61.58 17.38
N ARG A 3 0.17 -61.37 18.64
CA ARG A 3 0.02 -60.03 19.25
C ARG A 3 1.18 -59.61 20.16
N ASN A 4 2.10 -60.52 20.49
CA ASN A 4 3.26 -60.25 21.36
C ASN A 4 4.57 -59.96 20.61
N LEU A 5 4.61 -60.13 19.28
CA LEU A 5 5.82 -59.84 18.49
C LEU A 5 5.88 -58.37 18.03
N PHE A 6 4.72 -57.75 17.82
CA PHE A 6 4.62 -56.35 17.38
C PHE A 6 4.99 -55.36 18.50
N PHE A 7 4.61 -55.67 19.74
CA PHE A 7 4.96 -54.84 20.90
C PHE A 7 6.46 -54.87 21.26
N ARG A 8 7.20 -55.93 20.90
CA ARG A 8 8.64 -56.02 21.16
C ARG A 8 9.50 -55.31 20.12
N PHE A 9 8.97 -55.07 18.91
CA PHE A 9 9.69 -54.33 17.86
C PHE A 9 9.61 -52.81 18.04
N VAL A 10 8.48 -52.30 18.54
CA VAL A 10 8.29 -50.85 18.75
C VAL A 10 9.13 -50.34 19.93
N THR A 11 9.30 -51.12 21.00
CA THR A 11 10.09 -50.71 22.17
C THR A 11 11.61 -50.74 21.93
N PHE A 12 12.09 -51.54 20.97
CA PHE A 12 13.53 -51.60 20.65
C PHE A 12 13.98 -50.41 19.79
N TYR A 13 13.11 -49.91 18.90
CA TYR A 13 13.41 -48.74 18.06
C TYR A 13 13.43 -47.42 18.85
N SER A 14 12.56 -47.28 19.86
CA SER A 14 12.52 -46.08 20.71
C SER A 14 13.72 -45.93 21.65
N ILE A 15 14.41 -47.02 22.01
CA ILE A 15 15.59 -46.99 22.88
C ILE A 15 16.88 -46.75 22.07
N VAL A 16 16.95 -47.19 20.82
CA VAL A 16 18.11 -46.97 19.93
C VAL A 16 18.11 -45.55 19.34
N SER A 17 16.95 -44.92 19.14
CA SER A 17 16.86 -43.54 18.64
C SER A 17 17.17 -42.48 19.70
N LEU A 18 17.06 -42.81 21.00
CA LEU A 18 17.37 -41.91 22.12
C LEU A 18 18.88 -41.92 22.50
N LEU A 19 19.63 -42.91 22.04
CA LEU A 19 21.08 -43.07 22.32
C LEU A 19 21.99 -42.53 21.18
N LEU A 20 21.42 -42.05 20.08
CA LEU A 20 22.18 -41.48 18.95
C LEU A 20 22.20 -39.93 18.89
N GLN A 21 21.56 -39.25 19.85
CA GLN A 21 21.55 -37.77 19.92
C GLN A 21 22.50 -37.17 20.98
N SER A 22 23.30 -37.98 21.68
CA SER A 22 24.14 -37.52 22.80
C SER A 22 25.65 -37.64 22.56
N SER A 23 26.12 -37.50 21.32
CA SER A 23 27.56 -37.47 21.04
C SER A 23 27.95 -36.49 19.93
N LEU A 24 28.21 -35.23 20.30
CA LEU A 24 29.25 -34.42 19.65
C LEU A 24 30.12 -33.73 20.72
N PRO A 25 31.44 -33.73 20.55
CA PRO A 25 32.37 -33.42 21.62
C PRO A 25 32.65 -31.92 21.76
N PHE A 26 32.89 -31.52 23.00
CA PHE A 26 33.64 -30.33 23.39
C PHE A 26 34.86 -30.11 22.49
N LEU A 27 34.93 -28.96 21.82
CA LEU A 27 36.19 -28.43 21.30
C LEU A 27 36.51 -27.11 21.98
N TYR A 28 37.74 -27.07 22.48
CA TYR A 28 38.35 -26.04 23.30
C TYR A 28 38.39 -24.65 22.66
N ILE A 29 38.13 -23.64 23.50
CA ILE A 29 38.45 -22.23 23.29
C ILE A 29 39.97 -22.03 23.38
N LEU A 30 40.55 -21.30 22.43
CA LEU A 30 41.73 -20.46 22.66
C LEU A 30 41.46 -19.06 22.09
N PRO A 31 41.78 -17.97 22.83
CA PRO A 31 41.56 -16.61 22.38
C PRO A 31 42.70 -16.17 21.46
N GLN A 32 42.39 -15.59 20.31
CA GLN A 32 43.38 -14.80 19.57
C GLN A 32 43.14 -13.31 19.79
N ALA A 33 44.23 -12.66 20.16
CA ALA A 33 44.33 -11.30 20.62
C ALA A 33 43.97 -10.28 19.53
N ILE A 34 43.31 -9.23 20.00
CA ILE A 34 43.18 -7.93 19.35
C ILE A 34 44.56 -7.40 18.99
N SER A 35 44.74 -7.02 17.72
CA SER A 35 45.68 -5.96 17.34
C SER A 35 44.85 -4.82 16.78
N ALA A 36 44.66 -3.79 17.59
CA ALA A 36 44.28 -2.47 17.13
C ALA A 36 45.37 -1.96 16.18
N GLN A 37 44.97 -1.33 15.07
CA GLN A 37 45.90 -0.60 14.23
C GLN A 37 45.50 0.86 14.25
N ASP A 38 46.45 1.68 14.71
CA ASP A 38 46.34 3.12 14.92
C ASP A 38 45.95 3.85 13.64
N ILE A 39 44.95 4.72 13.79
CA ILE A 39 44.57 5.73 12.83
C ILE A 39 45.45 6.96 13.13
N THR A 40 46.38 7.30 12.24
CA THR A 40 47.03 8.62 12.26
C THR A 40 46.30 9.58 11.32
N PRO A 41 46.03 10.83 11.77
CA PRO A 41 45.25 11.80 11.01
C PRO A 41 46.15 12.51 9.99
N THR A 42 45.65 12.72 8.77
CA THR A 42 46.27 13.64 7.81
C THR A 42 45.37 14.85 7.58
N SER A 43 46.04 15.99 7.65
CA SER A 43 45.60 17.37 7.76
C SER A 43 44.88 17.93 6.52
N ALA A 44 44.05 18.92 6.82
CA ALA A 44 43.46 19.96 6.01
C ALA A 44 44.34 20.57 4.89
N ALA A 45 43.67 20.88 3.78
CA ALA A 45 43.81 22.03 2.88
C ALA A 45 42.68 21.91 1.84
N GLU A 46 42.02 22.91 1.28
CA GLU A 46 41.96 24.37 1.45
C GLU A 46 40.72 24.82 0.66
N VAL A 47 40.10 25.89 1.12
CA VAL A 47 38.94 26.56 0.50
C VAL A 47 39.36 27.23 -0.81
N SER A 48 38.56 27.06 -1.87
CA SER A 48 38.59 27.99 -3.02
C SER A 48 37.18 28.26 -3.52
N THR A 49 36.73 29.47 -3.21
CA THR A 49 35.55 30.15 -3.75
C THR A 49 35.81 30.51 -5.21
N LYS A 50 34.79 30.38 -6.07
CA LYS A 50 34.79 31.07 -7.36
C LYS A 50 33.52 31.89 -7.52
N GLU A 51 33.75 33.20 -7.47
CA GLU A 51 32.80 34.28 -7.67
C GLU A 51 32.22 34.29 -9.09
N ALA A 52 31.00 34.82 -9.15
CA ALA A 52 30.33 35.30 -10.33
C ALA A 52 31.09 36.49 -10.94
N SER A 53 31.12 36.56 -12.28
CA SER A 53 31.49 37.78 -13.00
C SER A 53 30.55 38.02 -14.17
N THR A 54 30.05 39.24 -14.19
CA THR A 54 29.12 39.88 -15.11
C THR A 54 29.79 40.36 -16.41
N GLY A 55 29.10 40.26 -17.56
CA GLY A 55 29.52 40.93 -18.80
C GLY A 55 28.59 40.69 -20.00
N ILE A 56 27.67 41.62 -20.23
CA ILE A 56 26.81 41.94 -21.42
C ILE A 56 27.70 42.41 -22.61
N PRO A 57 27.33 42.42 -23.93
CA PRO A 57 26.00 42.63 -24.55
C PRO A 57 25.54 41.80 -25.78
N GLU A 58 24.22 41.92 -26.04
CA GLU A 58 23.37 41.94 -27.27
C GLU A 58 24.10 42.34 -28.60
N PRO A 59 23.72 41.89 -29.84
CA PRO A 59 22.38 42.11 -30.43
C PRO A 59 21.70 41.10 -31.39
N THR A 60 20.36 41.20 -31.38
CA THR A 60 19.36 41.25 -32.47
C THR A 60 19.45 40.26 -33.65
N LEU A 61 18.34 39.57 -33.95
CA LEU A 61 17.61 39.60 -35.24
C LEU A 61 16.35 38.71 -35.20
N VAL A 62 15.23 39.27 -35.65
CA VAL A 62 13.91 38.63 -35.88
C VAL A 62 13.86 38.10 -37.32
N PRO A 63 13.03 37.08 -37.63
CA PRO A 63 12.11 37.31 -38.73
C PRO A 63 10.67 36.80 -38.51
N THR A 64 9.76 37.65 -39.00
CA THR A 64 8.33 37.49 -39.24
C THR A 64 8.09 36.66 -40.51
N SER A 65 7.01 35.89 -40.57
CA SER A 65 6.39 35.49 -41.85
C SER A 65 4.87 35.55 -41.77
N GLU A 66 4.29 36.29 -42.72
CA GLU A 66 2.88 36.64 -42.92
C GLU A 66 2.04 35.49 -43.54
N PRO A 67 0.69 35.57 -43.47
CA PRO A 67 -0.22 34.67 -44.19
C PRO A 67 -0.54 35.14 -45.62
N ILE A 68 -0.64 34.18 -46.54
CA ILE A 68 -0.98 34.38 -47.96
C ILE A 68 -2.50 34.42 -48.15
N SER A 69 -2.99 35.46 -48.81
CA SER A 69 -4.35 35.58 -49.36
C SER A 69 -4.36 35.27 -50.86
N ILE A 70 -5.46 34.70 -51.37
CA ILE A 70 -5.67 34.36 -52.79
C ILE A 70 -6.97 35.06 -53.26
N PRO A 71 -7.04 35.65 -54.47
CA PRO A 71 -8.02 36.68 -54.77
C PRO A 71 -9.30 36.20 -55.48
N THR A 72 -10.36 36.96 -55.24
CA THR A 72 -11.66 37.00 -55.91
C THR A 72 -11.54 37.46 -57.36
N VAL A 73 -12.28 36.82 -58.28
CA VAL A 73 -12.56 37.34 -59.62
C VAL A 73 -14.05 37.19 -59.93
N ALA A 74 -14.71 38.32 -60.19
CA ALA A 74 -15.98 38.44 -60.92
C ALA A 74 -15.66 38.74 -62.41
N PRO A 75 -16.53 38.41 -63.39
CA PRO A 75 -17.52 39.42 -63.83
C PRO A 75 -18.86 38.90 -64.44
N THR A 76 -19.92 39.69 -64.19
CA THR A 76 -20.90 40.34 -65.10
C THR A 76 -21.31 39.71 -66.45
N ALA A 77 -22.62 39.47 -66.65
CA ALA A 77 -23.56 40.25 -67.51
C ALA A 77 -24.80 39.43 -67.96
N GLU A 78 -25.99 40.03 -67.79
CA GLU A 78 -27.30 39.59 -68.33
C GLU A 78 -27.37 39.68 -69.88
N PRO A 79 -28.37 39.02 -70.51
CA PRO A 79 -29.55 39.79 -70.93
C PRO A 79 -30.91 39.10 -70.73
N THR A 80 -31.89 39.97 -70.51
CA THR A 80 -33.36 39.85 -70.50
C THR A 80 -33.97 39.12 -71.70
N LEU A 81 -35.04 38.33 -71.47
CA LEU A 81 -36.36 38.37 -72.16
C LEU A 81 -37.36 37.42 -71.45
N ALA A 82 -38.54 37.94 -71.09
CA ALA A 82 -39.77 37.19 -70.76
C ALA A 82 -40.62 37.01 -72.05
N PRO A 83 -41.77 36.26 -72.10
CA PRO A 83 -42.55 35.66 -71.01
C PRO A 83 -43.17 34.26 -71.27
N THR A 84 -43.96 33.80 -70.29
CA THR A 84 -45.18 32.93 -70.35
C THR A 84 -45.06 31.40 -70.28
N GLY A 85 -45.60 30.83 -69.18
CA GLY A 85 -46.07 29.44 -69.05
C GLY A 85 -45.85 28.82 -67.66
N ILE A 86 -46.91 28.69 -66.85
CA ILE A 86 -46.98 27.95 -65.57
C ILE A 86 -48.29 27.13 -65.61
N PRO A 87 -48.43 25.90 -65.06
CA PRO A 87 -47.45 24.83 -64.78
C PRO A 87 -47.95 23.42 -65.22
N GLU A 88 -47.07 22.41 -65.17
CA GLU A 88 -47.48 21.03 -64.88
C GLU A 88 -46.42 20.40 -63.94
N PRO A 89 -46.77 19.85 -62.77
CA PRO A 89 -45.77 19.41 -61.80
C PRO A 89 -45.19 18.04 -62.21
N THR A 90 -43.92 18.04 -62.59
CA THR A 90 -43.12 16.81 -62.72
C THR A 90 -42.37 16.58 -61.41
N LEU A 91 -42.63 15.45 -60.75
CA LEU A 91 -41.99 15.03 -59.51
C LEU A 91 -40.47 14.91 -59.69
N THR A 92 -39.70 15.72 -58.96
CA THR A 92 -38.24 15.57 -58.83
C THR A 92 -37.94 14.63 -57.66
N PRO A 93 -37.02 13.66 -57.80
CA PRO A 93 -36.67 12.75 -56.70
C PRO A 93 -35.98 13.53 -55.57
N THR A 94 -36.54 13.43 -54.37
CA THR A 94 -35.93 13.91 -53.13
C THR A 94 -34.66 13.11 -52.86
N ILE A 95 -33.50 13.75 -53.04
CA ILE A 95 -32.24 13.29 -52.46
C ILE A 95 -32.37 13.31 -50.94
N THR A 96 -32.47 12.12 -50.35
CA THR A 96 -32.35 11.92 -48.90
C THR A 96 -30.92 12.31 -48.50
N PRO A 97 -30.71 13.19 -47.49
CA PRO A 97 -29.36 13.46 -47.03
C PRO A 97 -28.77 12.16 -46.48
N THR A 98 -27.67 11.70 -47.10
CA THR A 98 -26.82 10.66 -46.55
C THR A 98 -26.34 11.14 -45.18
N SER A 99 -26.87 10.55 -44.11
CA SER A 99 -26.45 10.83 -42.74
C SER A 99 -24.96 10.58 -42.62
N VAL A 100 -24.18 11.62 -42.31
CA VAL A 100 -22.78 11.46 -41.91
C VAL A 100 -22.78 10.56 -40.66
N PRO A 101 -22.00 9.46 -40.63
CA PRO A 101 -21.93 8.61 -39.45
C PRO A 101 -21.43 9.43 -38.26
N SER A 102 -22.19 9.44 -37.17
CA SER A 102 -21.81 10.14 -35.94
C SER A 102 -20.58 9.47 -35.32
N GLN A 103 -19.69 10.28 -34.75
CA GLN A 103 -18.55 9.80 -33.97
C GLN A 103 -18.95 9.32 -32.56
N TRP A 104 -20.16 9.67 -32.12
CA TRP A 104 -20.69 9.36 -30.80
C TRP A 104 -21.49 8.06 -30.83
N THR A 105 -21.41 7.28 -29.76
CA THR A 105 -22.28 6.12 -29.57
C THR A 105 -23.70 6.59 -29.27
N PHE A 106 -23.84 7.65 -28.46
CA PHE A 106 -25.12 8.26 -28.13
C PHE A 106 -24.98 9.78 -28.13
N GLU A 107 -25.92 10.44 -28.81
CA GLU A 107 -26.01 11.89 -28.83
C GLU A 107 -27.10 12.40 -27.88
N LYS A 108 -26.90 13.61 -27.33
CA LYS A 108 -27.85 14.33 -26.47
C LYS A 108 -28.37 13.44 -25.35
N VAL A 109 -27.47 13.07 -24.45
CA VAL A 109 -27.82 12.17 -23.36
C VAL A 109 -28.85 12.80 -22.42
N GLU A 110 -29.64 11.96 -21.77
CA GLU A 110 -30.80 12.30 -20.97
C GLU A 110 -30.67 11.69 -19.56
N LEU A 111 -31.23 12.39 -18.58
CA LEU A 111 -31.20 11.96 -17.19
C LEU A 111 -32.04 10.68 -16.99
N ASN A 112 -31.55 9.75 -16.17
CA ASN A 112 -32.23 8.48 -15.83
C ASN A 112 -32.52 7.53 -17.01
N LYS A 113 -31.95 7.79 -18.19
CA LYS A 113 -32.05 6.90 -19.35
C LYS A 113 -30.95 5.85 -19.30
N GLU A 114 -31.30 4.59 -19.58
CA GLU A 114 -30.33 3.49 -19.72
C GLU A 114 -29.70 3.51 -21.11
N TYR A 115 -28.37 3.59 -21.15
CA TYR A 115 -27.55 3.49 -22.35
C TYR A 115 -26.84 2.14 -22.34
N VAL A 116 -27.05 1.33 -23.37
CA VAL A 116 -26.46 -0.02 -23.50
C VAL A 116 -25.48 -0.02 -24.66
N ALA A 117 -24.22 -0.37 -24.42
CA ALA A 117 -23.21 -0.34 -25.47
C ALA A 117 -23.59 -1.26 -26.65
N PRO A 118 -23.56 -0.79 -27.91
CA PRO A 118 -23.96 -1.59 -29.07
C PRO A 118 -23.13 -2.87 -29.26
N GLN A 119 -21.85 -2.83 -28.88
CA GLN A 119 -20.93 -3.96 -28.97
C GLN A 119 -21.08 -4.99 -27.84
N ASN A 120 -21.69 -4.61 -26.71
CA ASN A 120 -21.76 -5.47 -25.52
C ASN A 120 -22.89 -5.06 -24.57
N GLY A 121 -23.92 -5.92 -24.50
CA GLY A 121 -25.10 -5.66 -23.68
C GLY A 121 -24.88 -5.63 -22.16
N GLY A 122 -23.70 -6.08 -21.69
CA GLY A 122 -23.30 -5.99 -20.29
C GLY A 122 -22.68 -4.65 -19.90
N VAL A 123 -22.33 -3.80 -20.87
CA VAL A 123 -21.82 -2.45 -20.61
C VAL A 123 -22.99 -1.47 -20.65
N LYS A 124 -23.34 -0.92 -19.49
CA LYS A 124 -24.51 -0.04 -19.35
C LYS A 124 -24.18 1.21 -18.57
N LEU A 125 -24.87 2.31 -18.89
CA LEU A 125 -24.69 3.59 -18.22
C LEU A 125 -26.03 4.26 -17.93
N ILE A 126 -26.18 4.84 -16.76
CA ILE A 126 -27.35 5.67 -16.38
C ILE A 126 -26.84 6.96 -15.73
N PHE A 127 -27.18 8.11 -16.31
CA PHE A 127 -26.86 9.41 -15.71
C PHE A 127 -27.78 9.75 -14.54
N THR A 128 -27.18 10.16 -13.43
CA THR A 128 -27.84 10.65 -12.20
C THR A 128 -27.73 12.17 -12.04
N LYS A 129 -26.85 12.83 -12.80
CA LYS A 129 -26.73 14.29 -12.95
C LYS A 129 -26.16 14.60 -14.35
N LEU A 130 -26.64 15.66 -15.00
CA LEU A 130 -26.14 16.14 -16.30
C LEU A 130 -25.99 17.67 -16.30
N PRO A 131 -25.03 18.22 -17.06
CA PRO A 131 -24.98 19.64 -17.39
C PRO A 131 -26.15 20.05 -18.29
N ASN A 132 -26.35 21.36 -18.42
CA ASN A 132 -27.32 21.95 -19.35
C ASN A 132 -26.63 23.00 -20.25
N PRO A 133 -26.51 22.76 -21.57
CA PRO A 133 -27.03 21.62 -22.32
C PRO A 133 -26.31 20.30 -21.99
N SER A 134 -27.00 19.17 -22.20
CA SER A 134 -26.35 17.87 -22.09
C SER A 134 -25.47 17.59 -23.31
N GLY A 135 -24.46 16.74 -23.12
CA GLY A 135 -23.52 16.36 -24.18
C GLY A 135 -23.82 15.00 -24.79
N ASN A 136 -22.76 14.40 -25.32
CA ASN A 136 -22.74 13.14 -26.03
C ASN A 136 -21.76 12.18 -25.35
N ILE A 137 -21.91 10.88 -25.59
CA ILE A 137 -20.96 9.88 -25.08
C ILE A 137 -20.53 8.92 -26.18
N LYS A 138 -19.29 8.44 -26.05
CA LYS A 138 -18.73 7.35 -26.83
C LYS A 138 -18.30 6.25 -25.89
N ILE A 139 -18.71 5.02 -26.21
CA ILE A 139 -18.35 3.81 -25.47
C ILE A 139 -17.58 2.91 -26.44
N ALA A 140 -16.33 2.61 -26.12
CA ALA A 140 -15.46 1.75 -26.91
C ALA A 140 -14.95 0.57 -26.07
N GLU A 141 -14.76 -0.58 -26.73
CA GLU A 141 -14.02 -1.70 -26.15
C GLU A 141 -12.59 -1.69 -26.67
N ILE A 142 -11.63 -1.75 -25.76
CA ILE A 142 -10.21 -1.87 -26.06
C ILE A 142 -9.80 -3.31 -25.81
N THR A 143 -9.04 -3.89 -26.75
CA THR A 143 -8.40 -5.20 -26.54
C THR A 143 -7.04 -5.02 -25.88
N LEU A 144 -6.89 -5.56 -24.67
CA LEU A 144 -5.68 -5.53 -23.88
C LEU A 144 -4.64 -6.52 -24.41
N THR A 145 -3.38 -6.12 -24.39
CA THR A 145 -2.26 -7.04 -24.58
C THR A 145 -2.11 -7.98 -23.40
N ALA A 146 -1.46 -9.13 -23.59
CA ALA A 146 -1.20 -10.07 -22.50
C ALA A 146 -0.44 -9.43 -21.33
N GLU A 147 0.46 -8.50 -21.62
CA GLU A 147 1.20 -7.75 -20.58
C GLU A 147 0.28 -6.78 -19.84
N GLN A 148 -0.61 -6.07 -20.53
CA GLN A 148 -1.59 -5.19 -19.87
C GLN A 148 -2.60 -5.97 -19.03
N ILE A 149 -3.06 -7.15 -19.49
CA ILE A 149 -3.93 -8.04 -18.69
C ILE A 149 -3.21 -8.41 -17.40
N LYS A 150 -1.94 -8.80 -17.50
CA LYS A 150 -1.11 -9.12 -16.34
C LYS A 150 -0.97 -7.90 -15.42
N GLN A 151 -0.50 -6.76 -15.91
CA GLN A 151 -0.30 -5.57 -15.08
C GLN A 151 -1.59 -5.09 -14.38
N THR A 152 -2.73 -5.12 -15.08
CA THR A 152 -4.01 -4.67 -14.53
C THR A 152 -4.66 -5.68 -13.59
N GLY A 153 -4.47 -6.97 -13.85
CA GLY A 153 -5.29 -8.03 -13.26
C GLY A 153 -6.65 -8.20 -13.93
N SER A 154 -6.79 -7.75 -15.18
CA SER A 154 -8.07 -7.79 -15.90
C SER A 154 -8.58 -9.21 -16.06
N LEU A 155 -9.87 -9.41 -15.80
CA LEU A 155 -10.54 -10.71 -15.95
C LEU A 155 -10.77 -11.15 -17.39
N SER A 156 -10.58 -10.23 -18.34
CA SER A 156 -10.71 -10.48 -19.77
C SER A 156 -9.65 -9.70 -20.54
N ASP A 157 -9.59 -9.96 -21.84
CA ASP A 157 -8.83 -9.14 -22.78
C ASP A 157 -9.50 -7.80 -23.08
N LYS A 158 -10.55 -7.39 -22.34
CA LYS A 158 -11.31 -6.16 -22.60
C LYS A 158 -11.11 -5.11 -21.51
N ALA A 159 -10.93 -3.87 -21.95
CA ALA A 159 -11.15 -2.65 -21.18
C ALA A 159 -12.23 -1.81 -21.85
N TYR A 160 -12.89 -0.94 -21.09
CA TYR A 160 -14.02 -0.15 -21.54
C TYR A 160 -13.67 1.34 -21.45
N ASP A 161 -13.48 1.96 -22.61
CA ASP A 161 -13.14 3.37 -22.73
C ASP A 161 -14.43 4.17 -22.96
N ILE A 162 -14.74 5.03 -21.99
CA ILE A 162 -15.92 5.89 -22.04
C ILE A 162 -15.43 7.32 -22.11
N THR A 163 -15.88 8.05 -23.12
CA THR A 163 -15.51 9.45 -23.35
C THR A 163 -16.73 10.31 -23.62
N SER A 164 -16.61 11.61 -23.38
CA SER A 164 -17.68 12.59 -23.60
C SER A 164 -17.10 13.92 -24.04
N ASP A 165 -17.94 14.78 -24.62
CA ASP A 165 -17.67 16.21 -24.82
C ASP A 165 -18.08 17.06 -23.61
N MET A 166 -18.57 16.45 -22.54
CA MET A 166 -18.88 17.11 -21.27
C MET A 166 -17.63 17.21 -20.38
N GLU A 167 -17.54 18.27 -19.57
CA GLU A 167 -16.48 18.45 -18.60
C GLU A 167 -16.66 17.50 -17.41
N ASN A 168 -15.57 16.87 -16.95
CA ASN A 168 -15.60 15.98 -15.79
C ASN A 168 -15.98 16.74 -14.52
N GLY A 169 -16.84 16.14 -13.68
CA GLY A 169 -17.44 16.78 -12.49
C GLY A 169 -18.81 17.43 -12.73
N ASP A 170 -19.14 17.78 -13.98
CA ASP A 170 -20.44 18.39 -14.30
C ASP A 170 -21.58 17.38 -14.35
N PHE A 171 -21.27 16.11 -14.56
CA PHE A 171 -22.21 15.00 -14.59
C PHE A 171 -21.95 14.01 -13.46
N SER A 172 -22.91 13.13 -13.23
CA SER A 172 -22.70 11.93 -12.42
C SER A 172 -23.47 10.77 -13.05
N TYR A 173 -22.93 9.56 -12.96
CA TYR A 173 -23.50 8.37 -13.59
C TYR A 173 -23.21 7.10 -12.79
N ASN A 174 -24.02 6.08 -13.07
CA ASN A 174 -23.76 4.71 -12.66
C ASN A 174 -23.33 3.92 -13.90
N LEU A 175 -22.29 3.11 -13.74
CA LEU A 175 -21.72 2.28 -14.79
C LEU A 175 -21.90 0.81 -14.42
N SER A 176 -22.35 -0.01 -15.36
CA SER A 176 -22.37 -1.47 -15.25
C SER A 176 -21.41 -2.05 -16.28
N LEU A 177 -20.54 -2.97 -15.85
CA LEU A 177 -19.55 -3.65 -16.67
C LEU A 177 -19.74 -5.17 -16.56
N PRO A 178 -19.50 -5.94 -17.64
CA PRO A 178 -19.68 -7.38 -17.64
C PRO A 178 -18.58 -8.10 -16.85
N ILE A 179 -18.97 -9.15 -16.14
CA ILE A 179 -18.07 -10.14 -15.54
C ILE A 179 -17.92 -11.30 -16.52
N PRO A 180 -16.68 -11.68 -16.91
CA PRO A 180 -16.46 -12.80 -17.82
C PRO A 180 -17.00 -14.13 -17.29
N GLU A 181 -17.40 -15.03 -18.20
CA GLU A 181 -18.00 -16.34 -17.86
C GLU A 181 -17.14 -17.15 -16.88
N SER A 182 -15.82 -17.12 -17.03
CA SER A 182 -14.84 -17.80 -16.16
C SER A 182 -14.78 -17.26 -14.73
N SER A 183 -15.45 -16.13 -14.47
CA SER A 183 -15.42 -15.41 -13.20
C SER A 183 -16.81 -15.19 -12.61
N LYS A 184 -17.84 -15.88 -13.12
CA LYS A 184 -19.19 -15.85 -12.55
C LYS A 184 -19.18 -16.22 -11.06
N GLY A 185 -19.88 -15.44 -10.27
CA GLY A 185 -20.02 -15.63 -8.81
C GLY A 185 -18.76 -15.31 -8.00
N LYS A 186 -17.70 -14.79 -8.62
CA LYS A 186 -16.51 -14.29 -7.89
C LYS A 186 -16.72 -12.84 -7.46
N GLU A 187 -16.13 -12.43 -6.35
CA GLU A 187 -16.07 -11.00 -6.01
C GLU A 187 -15.09 -10.29 -6.95
N VAL A 188 -15.50 -9.14 -7.47
CA VAL A 188 -14.76 -8.38 -8.47
C VAL A 188 -14.55 -6.94 -8.02
N SER A 189 -13.46 -6.34 -8.49
CA SER A 189 -13.15 -4.93 -8.34
C SER A 189 -13.10 -4.25 -9.70
N VAL A 190 -13.29 -2.93 -9.74
CA VAL A 190 -13.13 -2.14 -10.97
C VAL A 190 -11.93 -1.22 -10.80
N LYS A 191 -11.01 -1.23 -11.76
CA LYS A 191 -9.92 -0.27 -11.83
C LYS A 191 -10.13 0.69 -13.00
N PHE A 192 -9.54 1.87 -12.91
CA PHE A 192 -9.58 2.89 -13.94
C PHE A 192 -8.19 3.45 -14.27
N SER A 193 -8.03 3.92 -15.50
CA SER A 193 -6.82 4.61 -15.96
C SER A 193 -7.18 5.68 -17.00
N GLU A 194 -6.56 6.86 -16.88
CA GLU A 194 -6.85 8.00 -17.75
C GLU A 194 -6.42 7.78 -19.19
N GLU A 195 -5.41 6.93 -19.41
CA GLU A 195 -4.91 6.63 -20.73
C GLU A 195 -4.51 5.16 -20.85
N LEU A 196 -4.68 4.60 -22.05
CA LEU A 196 -4.25 3.21 -22.31
C LEU A 196 -2.75 3.00 -22.09
N SER A 197 -1.94 4.06 -22.29
CA SER A 197 -0.49 4.10 -22.05
C SER A 197 -0.13 3.85 -20.58
N THR A 198 -0.99 4.24 -19.64
CA THR A 198 -0.79 4.15 -18.18
C THR A 198 -1.69 3.09 -17.54
N ILE A 199 -2.30 2.22 -18.34
CA ILE A 199 -3.23 1.21 -17.84
C ILE A 199 -2.58 0.20 -16.88
N GLY A 200 -1.26 -0.03 -17.00
CA GLY A 200 -0.53 -0.91 -16.09
C GLY A 200 -0.49 -0.41 -14.64
N SER A 201 -0.72 0.90 -14.42
CA SER A 201 -0.84 1.54 -13.11
C SER A 201 -2.28 1.98 -12.82
N ALA A 202 -3.28 1.28 -13.37
CA ALA A 202 -4.68 1.58 -13.13
C ALA A 202 -5.02 1.55 -11.64
N LYS A 203 -5.79 2.55 -11.18
CA LYS A 203 -6.19 2.72 -9.79
C LYS A 203 -7.52 2.03 -9.53
N GLU A 204 -7.71 1.48 -8.35
CA GLU A 204 -9.00 0.92 -7.96
C GLU A 204 -10.05 2.03 -7.79
N VAL A 205 -11.28 1.75 -8.18
CA VAL A 205 -12.41 2.65 -7.94
C VAL A 205 -12.83 2.54 -6.48
N GLU A 206 -12.78 3.64 -5.74
CA GLU A 206 -13.14 3.70 -4.31
C GLU A 206 -14.66 3.73 -4.06
N ASN A 207 -15.45 3.96 -5.10
CA ASN A 207 -16.91 3.99 -5.02
C ASN A 207 -17.47 2.61 -4.63
N THR A 208 -18.61 2.62 -3.92
CA THR A 208 -19.32 1.37 -3.59
C THR A 208 -19.69 0.60 -4.84
N LEU A 209 -19.24 -0.66 -4.90
CA LEU A 209 -19.55 -1.61 -5.95
C LEU A 209 -20.77 -2.47 -5.58
N THR A 210 -21.58 -2.81 -6.59
CA THR A 210 -22.64 -3.82 -6.47
C THR A 210 -22.50 -4.82 -7.60
N SER A 211 -22.48 -6.12 -7.27
CA SER A 211 -22.21 -7.16 -8.27
C SER A 211 -23.34 -8.18 -8.32
N THR A 212 -23.58 -8.70 -9.52
CA THR A 212 -24.35 -9.93 -9.78
C THR A 212 -23.38 -11.01 -10.28
N ASP A 213 -23.87 -12.19 -10.63
CA ASP A 213 -23.02 -13.23 -11.24
C ASP A 213 -22.43 -12.80 -12.59
N THR A 214 -23.04 -11.81 -13.28
CA THR A 214 -22.69 -11.47 -14.68
C THR A 214 -22.23 -10.03 -14.87
N THR A 215 -22.41 -9.15 -13.89
CA THR A 215 -22.10 -7.72 -14.02
C THR A 215 -21.66 -7.13 -12.70
N VAL A 216 -20.74 -6.17 -12.74
CA VAL A 216 -20.40 -5.27 -11.63
C VAL A 216 -20.86 -3.86 -11.95
N SER A 217 -21.46 -3.18 -10.98
CA SER A 217 -21.94 -1.81 -11.12
C SER A 217 -21.25 -0.88 -10.14
N VAL A 218 -20.76 0.23 -10.67
CA VAL A 218 -20.12 1.33 -9.96
C VAL A 218 -21.10 2.50 -9.90
N GLY A 219 -21.36 3.02 -8.70
CA GLY A 219 -22.26 4.16 -8.52
C GLY A 219 -21.53 5.50 -8.41
N LYS A 220 -22.19 6.58 -8.83
CA LYS A 220 -21.76 7.98 -8.60
C LYS A 220 -20.37 8.33 -9.16
N LEU A 221 -20.04 7.83 -10.34
CA LEU A 221 -18.87 8.29 -11.08
C LEU A 221 -19.16 9.68 -11.66
N ASP A 222 -18.15 10.55 -11.74
CA ASP A 222 -18.24 11.90 -12.31
C ASP A 222 -17.10 12.21 -13.31
N HIS A 223 -16.28 11.20 -13.61
CA HIS A 223 -15.20 11.24 -14.57
C HIS A 223 -15.36 10.09 -15.57
N PHE A 224 -15.28 10.41 -16.86
CA PHE A 224 -15.20 9.43 -17.95
C PHE A 224 -13.74 9.07 -18.27
N THR A 225 -13.45 7.78 -18.31
CA THR A 225 -12.08 7.23 -18.40
C THR A 225 -12.11 5.77 -18.85
N ILE A 226 -10.97 5.06 -18.82
CA ILE A 226 -10.87 3.65 -19.19
C ILE A 226 -11.06 2.77 -17.96
N PHE A 227 -11.97 1.81 -18.02
CA PHE A 227 -12.27 0.88 -16.92
C PHE A 227 -11.87 -0.57 -17.26
N VAL A 228 -11.36 -1.29 -16.27
CA VAL A 228 -11.12 -2.74 -16.33
C VAL A 228 -11.79 -3.44 -15.16
N VAL A 229 -12.40 -4.59 -15.42
CA VAL A 229 -12.94 -5.45 -14.37
C VAL A 229 -11.86 -6.42 -13.95
N THR A 230 -11.52 -6.40 -12.67
CA THR A 230 -10.49 -7.23 -12.04
C THR A 230 -11.15 -8.09 -10.98
N LEU A 231 -10.45 -9.10 -10.46
CA LEU A 231 -10.96 -9.77 -9.26
C LEU A 231 -10.76 -8.89 -8.04
N SER A 232 -11.68 -9.01 -7.10
CA SER A 232 -11.52 -8.35 -5.82
C SER A 232 -10.35 -9.00 -5.08
N PRO A 233 -9.47 -8.21 -4.45
CA PRO A 233 -8.32 -8.71 -3.72
C PRO A 233 -8.66 -9.75 -2.63
N ALA A 234 -9.93 -9.86 -2.23
CA ALA A 234 -10.42 -10.81 -1.24
C ALA A 234 -10.57 -12.28 -1.73
N THR A 235 -10.53 -12.59 -3.04
CA THR A 235 -10.92 -13.94 -3.52
C THR A 235 -9.80 -14.77 -4.16
N GLU A 236 -8.62 -14.21 -4.48
CA GLU A 236 -7.83 -14.78 -5.59
C GLU A 236 -6.66 -15.69 -5.32
N CYS A 237 -6.04 -15.68 -4.15
CA CYS A 237 -4.92 -16.59 -3.92
C CYS A 237 -5.22 -17.39 -2.68
N ALA A 238 -5.66 -18.65 -2.81
CA ALA A 238 -5.91 -19.54 -1.68
C ALA A 238 -4.65 -19.66 -0.79
N GLY A 239 -4.52 -18.75 0.20
CA GLY A 239 -3.32 -18.55 1.00
C GLY A 239 -2.12 -17.93 0.25
N GLY A 240 -2.33 -16.98 -0.67
CA GLY A 240 -1.23 -16.32 -1.40
C GLY A 240 -1.29 -14.78 -1.45
N ALA A 241 -0.20 -14.19 -1.94
CA ALA A 241 -0.09 -12.75 -2.20
C ALA A 241 -0.35 -12.47 -3.68
N TYR A 242 -1.17 -11.45 -3.98
CA TYR A 242 -1.52 -11.03 -5.33
C TYR A 242 -0.83 -9.71 -5.67
N ALA A 243 -0.04 -9.70 -6.74
CA ALA A 243 0.57 -8.47 -7.25
C ALA A 243 0.67 -8.52 -8.77
N SER A 244 0.32 -7.42 -9.43
CA SER A 244 0.46 -7.25 -10.90
C SER A 244 -0.09 -8.44 -11.69
N GLY A 245 -1.33 -8.87 -11.35
CA GLY A 245 -2.07 -9.94 -12.04
C GLY A 245 -1.55 -11.35 -11.82
N VAL A 246 -0.68 -11.55 -10.83
CA VAL A 246 -0.06 -12.84 -10.54
C VAL A 246 -0.25 -13.18 -9.07
N CYS A 247 -0.64 -14.43 -8.80
CA CYS A 247 -0.61 -15.01 -7.46
C CYS A 247 0.77 -15.59 -7.14
N TYR A 248 1.25 -15.28 -5.95
CA TYR A 248 2.48 -15.78 -5.37
C TYR A 248 2.18 -16.60 -4.12
N SER A 249 2.99 -17.62 -3.88
CA SER A 249 2.83 -18.47 -2.69
C SER A 249 3.30 -17.83 -1.40
N THR A 250 4.14 -16.78 -1.49
CA THR A 250 4.63 -16.02 -0.36
C THR A 250 4.58 -14.53 -0.66
N ILE A 251 4.56 -13.71 0.40
CA ILE A 251 4.58 -12.26 0.29
C ILE A 251 5.91 -11.80 -0.31
N GLN A 252 7.03 -12.40 0.11
CA GLN A 252 8.34 -12.04 -0.43
C GLN A 252 8.44 -12.27 -1.93
N GLN A 253 7.87 -13.37 -2.45
CA GLN A 253 7.87 -13.63 -3.90
C GLN A 253 7.12 -12.57 -4.70
N ALA A 254 6.02 -12.04 -4.15
CA ALA A 254 5.27 -10.96 -4.76
C ALA A 254 6.13 -9.67 -4.78
N ILE A 255 6.79 -9.34 -3.67
CA ILE A 255 7.69 -8.19 -3.58
C ILE A 255 8.85 -8.32 -4.56
N ASP A 256 9.50 -9.47 -4.64
CA ASP A 256 10.68 -9.69 -5.48
C ASP A 256 10.37 -9.69 -6.98
N ASN A 257 9.08 -9.80 -7.35
CA ASN A 257 8.71 -9.86 -8.75
C ASN A 257 9.08 -8.57 -9.50
N LEU A 258 9.64 -8.72 -10.71
CA LEU A 258 10.05 -7.58 -11.54
C LEU A 258 8.87 -6.73 -12.04
N ALA A 259 7.67 -7.32 -12.17
CA ALA A 259 6.46 -6.59 -12.55
C ALA A 259 5.79 -5.88 -11.37
N THR A 260 6.23 -6.15 -10.14
CA THR A 260 5.85 -5.39 -8.96
C THR A 260 6.82 -4.22 -8.83
N VAL A 261 6.31 -3.02 -9.05
CA VAL A 261 7.08 -1.77 -9.10
C VAL A 261 6.61 -0.78 -8.04
N ASP A 262 7.35 0.31 -7.85
CA ASP A 262 6.99 1.36 -6.90
C ASP A 262 5.55 1.88 -7.10
N GLY A 263 4.86 2.13 -6.00
CA GLY A 263 3.46 2.54 -5.93
C GLY A 263 2.46 1.40 -6.13
N ASN A 264 2.90 0.14 -6.26
CA ASN A 264 1.98 -0.99 -6.38
C ASN A 264 1.39 -1.41 -5.03
N THR A 265 0.18 -1.96 -5.09
CA THR A 265 -0.43 -2.68 -3.97
C THR A 265 -0.23 -4.18 -4.15
N ILE A 266 0.24 -4.84 -3.11
CA ILE A 266 0.22 -6.30 -2.96
C ILE A 266 -0.92 -6.66 -2.02
N SER A 267 -1.95 -7.29 -2.57
CA SER A 267 -3.09 -7.74 -1.80
C SER A 267 -2.84 -9.16 -1.30
N VAL A 268 -2.83 -9.34 0.02
CA VAL A 268 -2.52 -10.62 0.65
C VAL A 268 -3.82 -11.25 1.13
N SER A 269 -4.14 -12.41 0.57
CA SER A 269 -5.35 -13.15 0.94
C SER A 269 -5.24 -13.73 2.35
N ALA A 270 -6.39 -14.01 2.98
CA ALA A 270 -6.42 -14.70 4.26
C ALA A 270 -5.63 -16.03 4.21
N GLY A 271 -4.85 -16.30 5.24
CA GLY A 271 -3.91 -17.42 5.27
C GLY A 271 -2.90 -17.30 6.39
N THR A 272 -1.99 -18.27 6.47
CA THR A 272 -0.83 -18.22 7.37
C THR A 272 0.45 -18.22 6.55
N TYR A 273 1.24 -17.17 6.71
CA TYR A 273 2.49 -16.93 6.03
C TYR A 273 3.61 -17.02 7.07
N VAL A 274 4.39 -18.11 7.04
CA VAL A 274 5.54 -18.29 7.93
C VAL A 274 6.80 -17.87 7.17
N GLU A 275 7.09 -16.58 7.18
CA GLU A 275 8.20 -15.98 6.46
C GLU A 275 8.65 -14.68 7.12
N ASN A 276 9.91 -14.30 6.90
CA ASN A 276 10.33 -12.92 7.10
C ASN A 276 10.17 -12.17 5.78
N VAL A 277 9.66 -10.95 5.85
CA VAL A 277 9.36 -10.11 4.69
C VAL A 277 10.30 -8.91 4.69
N ASN A 278 10.96 -8.65 3.57
CA ASN A 278 11.75 -7.46 3.32
C ASN A 278 11.10 -6.65 2.20
N VAL A 279 10.54 -5.49 2.55
CA VAL A 279 9.84 -4.61 1.62
C VAL A 279 10.85 -3.68 0.96
N THR A 280 11.25 -4.01 -0.26
CA THR A 280 12.38 -3.36 -0.97
C THR A 280 11.97 -2.28 -1.96
N LYS A 281 10.67 -2.00 -2.06
CA LYS A 281 10.04 -1.08 -3.02
C LYS A 281 8.98 -0.24 -2.31
N ASP A 282 8.61 0.88 -2.88
CA ASP A 282 7.47 1.68 -2.43
C ASP A 282 6.19 0.89 -2.69
N LEU A 283 5.60 0.30 -1.66
CA LEU A 283 4.48 -0.64 -1.79
C LEU A 283 3.46 -0.47 -0.68
N THR A 284 2.21 -0.72 -1.03
CA THR A 284 1.16 -1.03 -0.06
C THR A 284 1.04 -2.54 0.07
N LEU A 285 1.42 -3.11 1.21
CA LEU A 285 1.04 -4.47 1.57
C LEU A 285 -0.31 -4.40 2.28
N GLN A 286 -1.32 -5.04 1.71
CA GLN A 286 -2.69 -5.00 2.23
C GLN A 286 -3.19 -6.40 2.53
N GLY A 287 -3.28 -6.74 3.82
CA GLY A 287 -3.93 -7.93 4.31
C GLY A 287 -5.44 -7.74 4.44
N VAL A 288 -6.17 -8.85 4.34
CA VAL A 288 -7.58 -8.93 4.74
C VAL A 288 -7.71 -9.61 6.10
N THR A 289 -8.92 -9.58 6.69
CA THR A 289 -9.20 -10.34 7.92
C THR A 289 -8.79 -11.81 7.76
N GLY A 290 -7.95 -12.30 8.69
CA GLY A 290 -7.39 -13.66 8.64
C GLY A 290 -6.06 -13.77 7.89
N THR A 291 -5.42 -12.67 7.52
CA THR A 291 -4.03 -12.64 7.00
C THR A 291 -3.05 -12.70 8.16
N ASN A 292 -2.50 -13.88 8.44
CA ASN A 292 -1.59 -14.11 9.57
C ASN A 292 -0.15 -14.24 9.08
N LEU A 293 0.71 -13.29 9.43
CA LEU A 293 2.15 -13.38 9.24
C LEU A 293 2.81 -13.87 10.53
N GLN A 294 3.62 -14.92 10.43
CA GLN A 294 4.52 -15.38 11.49
C GLN A 294 5.97 -15.13 11.07
N GLY A 295 6.53 -14.04 11.55
CA GLY A 295 7.88 -13.58 11.24
C GLY A 295 8.01 -12.05 11.40
N GLN A 296 9.12 -11.52 10.92
CA GLN A 296 9.41 -10.09 10.95
C GLN A 296 9.18 -9.46 9.57
N ILE A 297 8.60 -8.26 9.54
CA ILE A 297 8.63 -7.37 8.37
C ILE A 297 9.77 -6.37 8.57
N THR A 298 10.69 -6.28 7.62
CA THR A 298 11.69 -5.20 7.52
C THR A 298 11.29 -4.27 6.39
N ILE A 299 11.11 -3.00 6.69
CA ILE A 299 10.81 -1.97 5.70
C ILE A 299 12.14 -1.41 5.19
N SER A 300 12.46 -1.69 3.93
CA SER A 300 13.72 -1.31 3.28
C SER A 300 13.53 -0.29 2.15
N HIS A 301 12.44 0.47 2.20
CA HIS A 301 12.13 1.50 1.20
C HIS A 301 11.23 2.60 1.80
N ASN A 302 11.26 3.79 1.20
CA ASN A 302 10.33 4.88 1.51
C ASN A 302 8.94 4.60 0.93
N GLY A 303 7.91 5.27 1.46
CA GLY A 303 6.54 5.22 0.91
C GLY A 303 5.74 3.97 1.28
N VAL A 304 6.33 3.06 2.07
CA VAL A 304 5.70 1.77 2.38
C VAL A 304 4.50 1.92 3.30
N THR A 305 3.42 1.23 2.94
CA THR A 305 2.22 1.04 3.77
C THR A 305 2.07 -0.44 4.13
N ILE A 306 1.89 -0.73 5.41
CA ILE A 306 1.56 -2.06 5.94
C ILE A 306 0.17 -1.98 6.58
N ASP A 307 -0.82 -2.65 5.99
CA ASP A 307 -2.21 -2.54 6.40
C ASP A 307 -2.88 -3.91 6.58
N GLY A 308 -3.65 -4.09 7.65
CA GLY A 308 -4.59 -5.21 7.80
C GLY A 308 -3.98 -6.60 8.10
N PHE A 309 -2.75 -6.67 8.61
CA PHE A 309 -2.11 -7.95 8.98
C PHE A 309 -2.34 -8.32 10.45
N ASN A 310 -2.37 -9.64 10.71
CA ASN A 310 -2.12 -10.20 12.02
C ASN A 310 -0.67 -10.70 12.11
N ILE A 311 0.19 -10.06 12.91
CA ILE A 311 1.64 -10.25 12.93
C ILE A 311 2.06 -10.88 14.26
N THR A 312 2.71 -12.03 14.17
CA THR A 312 3.31 -12.74 15.30
C THR A 312 4.79 -13.01 15.03
N ASN A 313 5.61 -13.08 16.08
CA ASN A 313 7.01 -13.49 15.94
C ASN A 313 7.49 -14.17 17.23
N PRO A 314 6.94 -15.37 17.55
CA PRO A 314 7.30 -16.09 18.75
C PRO A 314 8.77 -16.50 18.70
N GLY A 315 9.52 -16.18 19.75
CA GLY A 315 10.98 -16.39 19.78
C GLY A 315 11.79 -15.29 19.06
N GLY A 316 11.13 -14.39 18.31
CA GLY A 316 11.74 -13.22 17.70
C GLY A 316 11.63 -11.97 18.57
N THR A 317 12.35 -10.92 18.21
CA THR A 317 12.38 -9.67 18.99
C THR A 317 11.53 -8.55 18.40
N MET A 318 11.06 -8.70 17.15
CA MET A 318 10.41 -7.62 16.41
C MET A 318 9.25 -8.10 15.53
N GLY A 319 8.16 -7.34 15.47
CA GLY A 319 7.13 -7.51 14.44
C GLY A 319 7.49 -6.75 13.16
N ILE A 320 7.61 -5.43 13.26
CA ILE A 320 8.09 -4.55 12.19
C ILE A 320 9.41 -3.88 12.59
N TYR A 321 10.34 -3.77 11.64
CA TYR A 321 11.57 -2.98 11.76
C TYR A 321 11.69 -1.97 10.62
N VAL A 322 11.89 -0.69 10.98
CA VAL A 322 12.15 0.43 10.07
C VAL A 322 13.52 1.01 10.43
N PRO A 323 14.60 0.68 9.69
CA PRO A 323 15.96 1.12 10.04
C PRO A 323 16.21 2.61 9.80
N HIS A 324 15.80 3.15 8.64
CA HIS A 324 16.05 4.55 8.23
C HIS A 324 15.25 4.90 6.96
N TYR A 325 13.93 4.85 7.03
CA TYR A 325 13.06 5.13 5.89
C TYR A 325 11.91 6.06 6.23
N ASP A 326 11.44 6.77 5.21
CA ASP A 326 10.50 7.87 5.30
C ASP A 326 9.12 7.53 4.71
N SER A 327 8.11 8.28 5.12
CA SER A 327 6.74 8.16 4.60
C SER A 327 6.17 6.76 4.80
N ILE A 328 6.25 6.28 6.04
CA ILE A 328 5.86 4.93 6.44
C ILE A 328 4.49 4.98 7.11
N HIS A 329 3.59 4.10 6.68
CA HIS A 329 2.26 3.95 7.27
C HIS A 329 2.09 2.52 7.78
N ILE A 330 1.82 2.37 9.08
CA ILE A 330 1.54 1.09 9.73
C ILE A 330 0.14 1.20 10.32
N THR A 331 -0.84 0.62 9.64
CA THR A 331 -2.27 0.86 9.94
C THR A 331 -3.08 -0.42 10.07
N HIS A 332 -4.08 -0.43 10.96
CA HIS A 332 -5.04 -1.54 11.08
C HIS A 332 -4.43 -2.94 11.27
N ASN A 333 -3.21 -3.03 11.80
CA ASN A 333 -2.56 -4.31 12.07
C ASN A 333 -2.81 -4.75 13.50
N THR A 334 -2.78 -6.07 13.70
CA THR A 334 -2.75 -6.69 15.03
C THR A 334 -1.37 -7.29 15.26
N PHE A 335 -0.66 -6.88 16.31
CA PHE A 335 0.63 -7.45 16.70
C PHE A 335 0.45 -8.23 17.98
N HIS A 336 0.80 -9.51 17.98
CA HIS A 336 0.76 -10.30 19.20
C HIS A 336 1.72 -11.47 19.25
N ASP A 337 1.95 -11.98 20.47
CA ASP A 337 2.84 -13.12 20.72
C ASP A 337 4.23 -12.92 20.08
N ILE A 338 4.77 -11.71 20.26
CA ILE A 338 6.13 -11.34 19.85
C ILE A 338 7.02 -11.41 21.08
N GLY A 339 8.17 -12.07 20.92
CA GLY A 339 9.04 -12.38 22.05
C GLY A 339 8.71 -13.72 22.67
N GLY A 340 8.87 -13.80 23.99
CA GLY A 340 8.60 -15.01 24.77
C GLY A 340 9.62 -15.21 25.89
N ALA A 341 9.53 -16.36 26.56
CA ALA A 341 10.43 -16.70 27.66
C ALA A 341 11.88 -16.88 27.16
N ASP A 342 12.08 -17.52 26.02
CA ASP A 342 13.42 -17.92 25.59
C ASP A 342 14.13 -16.86 24.71
N VAL A 343 13.61 -15.63 24.67
CA VAL A 343 14.15 -14.56 23.81
C VAL A 343 15.29 -13.80 24.49
N SER A 344 16.42 -13.74 23.78
CA SER A 344 17.60 -12.95 24.16
C SER A 344 17.59 -11.62 23.41
N GLY A 345 16.98 -10.59 23.99
CA GLY A 345 16.92 -9.26 23.38
C GLY A 345 15.81 -8.39 23.95
N ALA A 346 15.89 -7.09 23.71
CA ALA A 346 14.72 -6.23 23.87
C ALA A 346 13.67 -6.63 22.82
N VAL A 347 12.40 -6.62 23.21
CA VAL A 347 11.29 -7.07 22.37
C VAL A 347 10.38 -5.88 22.08
N GLN A 348 10.03 -5.70 20.80
CA GLN A 348 9.29 -4.55 20.31
C GLN A 348 8.26 -5.02 19.27
N ALA A 349 7.00 -4.59 19.34
CA ALA A 349 6.08 -4.91 18.25
C ALA A 349 6.44 -4.12 16.98
N ILE A 350 6.62 -2.81 17.13
CA ILE A 350 7.04 -1.89 16.06
C ILE A 350 8.32 -1.19 16.50
N ASN A 351 9.38 -1.33 15.70
CA ASN A 351 10.68 -0.70 15.92
C ASN A 351 10.99 0.29 14.79
N VAL A 352 11.00 1.58 15.09
CA VAL A 352 11.41 2.66 14.18
C VAL A 352 12.73 3.24 14.66
N HIS A 353 13.76 3.15 13.82
CA HIS A 353 15.10 3.66 14.12
C HIS A 353 15.31 5.10 13.65
N GLU A 354 16.50 5.60 13.98
CA GLU A 354 16.87 6.99 13.82
C GLU A 354 16.83 7.46 12.37
N GLY A 355 16.52 8.74 12.18
CA GLY A 355 16.54 9.38 10.87
C GLY A 355 15.37 9.04 9.95
N SER A 356 14.46 8.17 10.36
CA SER A 356 13.13 8.05 9.74
C SER A 356 12.30 9.32 9.92
N SER A 357 11.51 9.66 8.91
CA SER A 357 10.59 10.79 8.95
C SER A 357 9.22 10.49 8.35
N ASN A 358 8.19 11.26 8.73
CA ASN A 358 6.83 11.08 8.24
C ASN A 358 6.32 9.65 8.48
N VAL A 359 6.30 9.24 9.76
CA VAL A 359 5.90 7.90 10.18
C VAL A 359 4.54 7.98 10.87
N THR A 360 3.57 7.22 10.35
CA THR A 360 2.24 7.08 10.93
C THR A 360 2.03 5.66 11.43
N ILE A 361 1.72 5.52 12.72
CA ILE A 361 1.34 4.27 13.37
C ILE A 361 -0.07 4.47 13.91
N GLN A 362 -1.08 3.97 13.19
CA GLN A 362 -2.47 4.32 13.49
C GLN A 362 -3.41 3.11 13.53
N SER A 363 -4.36 3.11 14.45
CA SER A 363 -5.43 2.11 14.52
C SER A 363 -4.93 0.66 14.59
N ASN A 364 -3.77 0.43 15.22
CA ASN A 364 -3.23 -0.91 15.45
C ASN A 364 -3.64 -1.44 16.82
N THR A 365 -3.75 -2.77 16.93
CA THR A 365 -3.90 -3.47 18.21
C THR A 365 -2.58 -4.20 18.52
N ILE A 366 -1.95 -3.90 19.65
CA ILE A 366 -0.63 -4.43 20.03
C ILE A 366 -0.76 -5.10 21.40
N TYR A 367 -0.47 -6.40 21.50
CA TYR A 367 -0.54 -7.10 22.77
C TYR A 367 0.38 -8.31 22.91
N ASN A 368 0.50 -8.87 24.11
CA ASN A 368 1.34 -10.04 24.40
C ASN A 368 2.79 -9.87 23.93
N ILE A 369 3.39 -8.71 24.22
CA ILE A 369 4.78 -8.43 23.86
C ILE A 369 5.66 -8.72 25.07
N THR A 370 6.52 -9.73 24.97
CA THR A 370 7.16 -10.32 26.16
C THR A 370 8.67 -10.43 26.04
N SER A 371 9.42 -9.82 26.98
CA SER A 371 10.88 -9.97 27.12
C SER A 371 11.29 -10.74 28.40
N ALA A 372 10.39 -11.56 28.93
CA ALA A 372 10.38 -11.94 30.34
C ALA A 372 11.26 -13.14 30.75
N GLY A 373 11.75 -14.00 29.86
CA GLY A 373 12.32 -15.29 30.33
C GLY A 373 13.84 -15.40 30.43
N TYR A 374 14.63 -14.38 30.07
CA TYR A 374 16.06 -14.38 30.40
C TYR A 374 16.34 -13.65 31.72
N VAL A 375 16.74 -14.41 32.75
CA VAL A 375 17.05 -13.94 34.11
C VAL A 375 18.56 -13.85 34.34
N ASP A 376 19.19 -12.84 33.77
CA ASP A 376 20.58 -12.48 34.08
C ASP A 376 20.69 -10.99 34.34
N SER A 377 21.26 -10.63 35.50
CA SER A 377 21.45 -9.25 35.96
C SER A 377 22.32 -8.40 35.04
N SER A 378 23.03 -9.00 34.08
CA SER A 378 23.82 -8.28 33.07
C SER A 378 23.00 -7.74 31.90
N HIS A 379 21.77 -8.23 31.67
CA HIS A 379 20.99 -7.94 30.46
C HIS A 379 19.91 -6.86 30.67
N LYS A 380 19.64 -6.10 29.59
CA LYS A 380 18.73 -4.94 29.58
C LYS A 380 17.55 -5.17 28.63
N TYR A 381 16.73 -6.17 28.89
CA TYR A 381 15.70 -6.61 27.95
C TYR A 381 14.33 -6.05 28.32
N SER A 382 14.04 -4.85 27.82
CA SER A 382 12.71 -4.25 27.95
C SER A 382 11.75 -4.79 26.88
N ALA A 383 10.46 -4.80 27.21
CA ALA A 383 9.37 -5.06 26.27
C ALA A 383 8.69 -3.74 25.89
N LYS A 384 8.33 -3.57 24.61
CA LYS A 384 7.81 -2.32 24.07
C LYS A 384 6.69 -2.60 23.07
N GLY A 385 5.56 -1.94 23.18
CA GLY A 385 4.59 -1.93 22.08
C GLY A 385 5.21 -1.24 20.87
N ILE A 386 5.47 0.06 21.00
CA ILE A 386 6.10 0.89 19.98
C ILE A 386 7.42 1.45 20.50
N TYR A 387 8.47 1.36 19.69
CA TYR A 387 9.79 1.92 19.99
C TYR A 387 10.25 2.87 18.89
N LEU A 388 10.55 4.12 19.28
CA LEU A 388 11.22 5.13 18.46
C LEU A 388 12.65 5.28 18.99
N GLY A 389 13.61 4.63 18.32
CA GLY A 389 15.02 4.54 18.70
C GLY A 389 15.97 5.00 17.57
N ASP A 390 17.24 4.64 17.55
CA ASP A 390 18.04 4.12 18.65
C ASP A 390 18.66 5.27 19.47
N SER A 391 18.74 5.09 20.78
CA SER A 391 19.48 5.97 21.71
C SER A 391 20.94 6.23 21.36
N SER A 392 21.59 5.27 20.68
CA SER A 392 22.99 5.40 20.27
C SER A 392 23.17 6.25 19.00
N GLY A 393 22.08 6.57 18.32
CA GLY A 393 22.08 7.28 17.05
C GLY A 393 22.50 8.74 17.13
N SER A 394 22.52 9.40 15.97
CA SER A 394 22.79 10.84 15.81
C SER A 394 21.72 11.59 15.00
N SER A 395 20.86 10.92 14.24
CA SER A 395 19.81 11.54 13.42
C SER A 395 18.46 11.58 14.15
N PRO A 396 17.75 12.71 14.22
CA PRO A 396 16.41 12.73 14.82
C PRO A 396 15.43 11.88 14.00
N ILE A 397 14.42 11.33 14.67
CA ILE A 397 13.19 10.91 14.00
C ILE A 397 12.30 12.16 13.88
N SER A 398 11.57 12.36 12.79
CA SER A 398 10.77 13.58 12.62
C SER A 398 9.39 13.34 12.03
N THR A 399 8.41 14.14 12.44
CA THR A 399 7.01 14.05 11.96
C THR A 399 6.46 12.64 12.19
N VAL A 400 6.14 12.35 13.46
CA VAL A 400 5.63 11.03 13.86
C VAL A 400 4.24 11.17 14.45
N THR A 401 3.31 10.37 13.94
CA THR A 401 1.95 10.26 14.47
C THR A 401 1.73 8.85 15.00
N ILE A 402 1.39 8.73 16.28
CA ILE A 402 0.95 7.50 16.93
C ILE A 402 -0.47 7.74 17.43
N ASP A 403 -1.46 7.26 16.68
CA ASP A 403 -2.87 7.61 16.90
C ASP A 403 -3.79 6.40 16.98
N ASP A 404 -4.79 6.43 17.85
CA ASP A 404 -5.87 5.42 17.89
C ASP A 404 -5.39 3.96 18.05
N ASN A 405 -4.21 3.74 18.66
CA ASN A 405 -3.73 2.37 18.89
C ASN A 405 -4.24 1.85 20.24
N THR A 406 -4.55 0.54 20.29
CA THR A 406 -4.81 -0.18 21.54
C THR A 406 -3.58 -1.02 21.89
N ILE A 407 -2.92 -0.73 23.01
CA ILE A 407 -1.65 -1.35 23.40
C ILE A 407 -1.80 -1.95 24.80
N TYR A 408 -1.66 -3.26 24.93
CA TYR A 408 -1.82 -3.91 26.23
C TYR A 408 -1.03 -5.19 26.44
N ASN A 409 -0.97 -5.68 27.67
CA ASN A 409 -0.23 -6.89 28.03
C ASN A 409 1.23 -6.87 27.53
N ILE A 410 1.93 -5.78 27.86
CA ILE A 410 3.37 -5.65 27.59
C ILE A 410 4.11 -6.07 28.86
N ILE A 411 4.86 -7.16 28.76
CA ILE A 411 5.46 -7.82 29.92
C ILE A 411 6.98 -7.85 29.79
N SER A 412 7.68 -7.24 30.73
CA SER A 412 9.12 -7.43 30.92
C SER A 412 9.40 -8.15 32.23
N ASN A 413 10.61 -8.70 32.37
CA ASN A 413 11.01 -9.39 33.59
C ASN A 413 11.01 -8.42 34.80
N SER A 414 10.48 -8.84 35.96
CA SER A 414 10.48 -8.06 37.21
C SER A 414 11.22 -8.75 38.36
N ALA A 415 11.83 -9.92 38.13
CA ALA A 415 12.33 -10.81 39.18
C ALA A 415 13.63 -10.34 39.86
N ILE A 416 14.39 -9.45 39.24
CA ILE A 416 15.69 -8.98 39.77
C ILE A 416 15.58 -7.47 40.11
N PRO A 417 15.67 -7.07 41.39
CA PRO A 417 15.42 -5.70 41.84
C PRO A 417 16.30 -4.60 41.22
N ASN A 418 17.48 -4.94 40.72
CA ASN A 418 18.48 -3.99 40.20
C ASN A 418 18.71 -4.06 38.69
N GLY A 419 17.99 -4.89 37.95
CA GLY A 419 18.25 -4.93 36.51
C GLY A 419 17.40 -3.93 35.74
N ARG A 420 17.34 -4.14 34.43
CA ARG A 420 16.99 -3.08 33.48
C ARG A 420 15.91 -3.55 32.50
N TRP A 421 14.77 -3.93 33.04
CA TRP A 421 13.65 -4.53 32.31
C TRP A 421 12.38 -3.67 32.47
N GLY A 422 12.22 -2.68 31.62
CA GLY A 422 10.99 -1.88 31.58
C GLY A 422 9.95 -2.45 30.64
N ALA A 423 8.69 -2.34 31.02
CA ALA A 423 7.55 -2.53 30.13
C ALA A 423 7.09 -1.16 29.63
N TYR A 424 7.01 -0.99 28.30
CA TYR A 424 6.62 0.25 27.68
C TYR A 424 5.46 0.06 26.71
N GLY A 425 4.43 0.88 26.81
CA GLY A 425 3.42 0.95 25.74
C GLY A 425 4.06 1.58 24.51
N ILE A 426 4.54 2.81 24.69
CA ILE A 426 5.31 3.57 23.71
C ILE A 426 6.60 4.04 24.38
N LEU A 427 7.76 3.78 23.78
CA LEU A 427 9.03 4.38 24.19
C LEU A 427 9.64 5.20 23.06
N VAL A 428 9.88 6.48 23.35
CA VAL A 428 10.66 7.38 22.53
C VAL A 428 12.03 7.58 23.19
N ASN A 429 13.07 7.06 22.56
CA ASN A 429 14.42 6.99 23.12
C ASN A 429 15.47 7.62 22.19
N ARG A 430 15.01 8.24 21.11
CA ARG A 430 15.78 9.05 20.16
C ARG A 430 15.17 10.45 20.12
N GLN A 431 15.95 11.47 19.73
CA GLN A 431 15.38 12.79 19.52
C GLN A 431 14.23 12.67 18.50
N THR A 432 13.03 13.16 18.85
CA THR A 432 11.86 13.08 17.97
C THR A 432 11.13 14.42 17.88
N THR A 433 11.07 14.98 16.68
CA THR A 433 10.39 16.26 16.42
C THR A 433 9.03 16.03 15.76
N GLY A 434 8.07 16.93 15.99
CA GLY A 434 6.72 16.78 15.42
C GLY A 434 5.98 15.52 15.91
N LEU A 435 6.30 15.06 17.12
CA LEU A 435 5.70 13.87 17.73
C LEU A 435 4.27 14.16 18.19
N GLN A 436 3.33 13.35 17.72
CA GLN A 436 1.94 13.34 18.15
C GLN A 436 1.60 11.94 18.66
N ILE A 437 1.17 11.83 19.91
CA ILE A 437 0.68 10.59 20.51
C ILE A 437 -0.73 10.87 21.00
N THR A 438 -1.73 10.44 20.24
CA THR A 438 -3.13 10.85 20.45
C THR A 438 -4.09 9.67 20.45
N ASN A 439 -5.19 9.77 21.21
CA ASN A 439 -6.28 8.78 21.19
C ASN A 439 -5.89 7.31 21.46
N ASN A 440 -4.71 7.03 22.00
CA ASN A 440 -4.29 5.65 22.26
C ASN A 440 -4.90 5.13 23.56
N ASN A 441 -5.24 3.84 23.60
CA ASN A 441 -5.62 3.14 24.83
C ASN A 441 -4.48 2.21 25.26
N ILE A 442 -3.82 2.51 26.38
CA ILE A 442 -2.63 1.81 26.86
C ILE A 442 -2.89 1.23 28.25
N HIS A 443 -2.89 -0.09 28.39
CA HIS A 443 -3.20 -0.73 29.67
C HIS A 443 -2.52 -2.08 29.89
N ASP A 444 -2.50 -2.58 31.12
CA ASP A 444 -1.94 -3.89 31.48
C ASP A 444 -0.46 -4.02 31.09
N LEU A 445 0.37 -3.11 31.61
CA LEU A 445 1.82 -3.18 31.47
C LEU A 445 2.42 -3.69 32.77
N GLU A 446 3.34 -4.64 32.69
CA GLU A 446 4.03 -5.17 33.88
C GLU A 446 5.52 -5.34 33.60
N GLY A 447 6.35 -4.73 34.46
CA GLY A 447 7.80 -4.83 34.36
C GLY A 447 8.46 -4.44 35.66
N LEU A 448 9.79 -4.51 35.74
CA LEU A 448 10.49 -3.93 36.88
C LEU A 448 10.08 -2.46 37.07
N TRP A 449 9.91 -1.74 35.97
CA TRP A 449 9.09 -0.54 35.89
C TRP A 449 8.12 -0.65 34.71
N ALA A 450 7.03 0.10 34.76
CA ALA A 450 6.03 0.13 33.70
C ALA A 450 5.72 1.59 33.30
N HIS A 451 5.97 1.95 32.05
CA HIS A 451 5.65 3.27 31.51
C HIS A 451 4.71 3.14 30.31
N ALA A 452 3.50 3.69 30.41
CA ALA A 452 2.61 3.73 29.25
C ALA A 452 3.24 4.50 28.08
N ILE A 453 3.81 5.68 28.35
CA ILE A 453 4.53 6.50 27.38
C ILE A 453 5.83 7.00 28.02
N GLY A 454 6.97 6.50 27.56
CA GLY A 454 8.29 6.97 27.96
C GLY A 454 8.86 7.95 26.94
N LEU A 455 9.09 9.21 27.34
CA LEU A 455 9.79 10.23 26.53
C LEU A 455 11.21 10.39 27.07
N GLU A 456 12.08 9.45 26.70
CA GLU A 456 13.45 9.37 27.20
C GLU A 456 14.48 10.01 26.23
N GLY A 457 14.09 10.26 24.98
CA GLY A 457 14.79 11.14 24.05
C GLY A 457 14.31 12.59 24.11
N ASP A 458 15.05 13.53 23.51
CA ASP A 458 14.60 14.92 23.37
C ASP A 458 13.39 14.99 22.42
N THR A 459 12.21 15.33 22.95
CA THR A 459 10.96 15.38 22.19
C THR A 459 10.37 16.79 22.20
N PRO A 460 11.00 17.77 21.54
CA PRO A 460 10.51 19.15 21.56
C PRO A 460 9.12 19.19 20.93
N THR A 461 8.22 19.97 21.54
CA THR A 461 6.86 20.21 21.03
C THR A 461 5.98 18.96 20.91
N ALA A 462 6.32 17.85 21.58
CA ALA A 462 5.50 16.64 21.59
C ALA A 462 4.08 16.94 22.08
N VAL A 463 3.08 16.45 21.34
CA VAL A 463 1.67 16.55 21.68
C VAL A 463 1.17 15.20 22.17
N LEU A 464 0.83 15.13 23.46
CA LEU A 464 0.21 13.98 24.08
C LEU A 464 -1.20 14.39 24.51
N SER A 465 -2.23 13.96 23.80
CA SER A 465 -3.62 14.30 24.11
C SER A 465 -4.52 13.08 23.97
N THR A 466 -5.65 13.08 24.70
CA THR A 466 -6.74 12.09 24.58
C THR A 466 -6.36 10.61 24.71
N ASN A 467 -5.15 10.28 25.18
CA ASN A 467 -4.76 8.91 25.50
C ASN A 467 -5.43 8.45 26.81
N THR A 468 -5.89 7.21 26.83
CA THR A 468 -6.39 6.52 28.03
C THR A 468 -5.31 5.58 28.55
N ILE A 469 -4.95 5.70 29.84
CA ILE A 469 -3.89 4.93 30.47
C ILE A 469 -4.43 4.28 31.74
N SER A 470 -4.22 2.97 31.92
CA SER A 470 -4.65 2.24 33.13
C SER A 470 -3.80 1.00 33.41
N SER A 471 -3.95 0.37 34.58
CA SER A 471 -3.33 -0.93 34.92
C SER A 471 -1.81 -1.04 34.64
N LEU A 472 -1.02 -0.14 35.20
CA LEU A 472 0.44 -0.22 35.16
C LEU A 472 0.95 -0.88 36.45
N VAL A 473 1.78 -1.91 36.32
CA VAL A 473 2.36 -2.66 37.45
C VAL A 473 3.87 -2.51 37.43
N ASP A 474 4.38 -1.81 38.43
CA ASP A 474 5.79 -1.53 38.68
C ASP A 474 6.25 -2.28 39.94
N HIS A 475 7.49 -2.79 39.91
CA HIS A 475 8.07 -3.59 40.99
C HIS A 475 9.32 -2.91 41.64
N LYS A 476 9.65 -1.67 41.28
CA LYS A 476 10.68 -0.85 41.93
C LYS A 476 10.21 -0.23 43.24
N THR A 477 11.18 0.22 44.04
CA THR A 477 10.92 1.00 45.25
C THR A 477 11.86 2.21 45.32
N PRO A 478 11.34 3.45 45.30
CA PRO A 478 9.94 3.81 45.04
C PRO A 478 9.53 3.44 43.59
N SER A 479 8.22 3.33 43.35
CA SER A 479 7.64 3.05 42.01
C SER A 479 7.90 4.20 41.03
N ASP A 480 8.15 3.88 39.75
CA ASP A 480 8.27 4.85 38.66
C ASP A 480 6.94 5.03 37.88
N ALA A 481 5.99 4.10 38.03
CA ALA A 481 4.68 4.09 37.36
C ALA A 481 3.62 5.06 37.91
#